data_AF-A0A834A7Q9-F1
#
_entry.id   AF-A0A834A7Q9-F1
#
_cell.length_a   1.000
_cell.length_b   1.000
_cell.length_c   1.000
_cell.angle_alpha   90.00
_cell.angle_beta   90.00
_cell.angle_gamma   90.00
#
_symmetry.space_group_name_H-M   'P 1'
#
loop_
_entity.id
_entity.type
_entity.pdbx_description
1 polymer ?
#
loop_
_entity_poly.entity_id
_entity_poly.type
_entity_poly.pdbx_seq_one_letter_code
_entity_poly.pdbx_strand_id
1 'polypeptide(L)'
;MAKDWLVPGSCWAPTGPPTTASRSSSPAPTAPSASPCPTAHLCELLLSPIFAECHRLIPPSLFFSTCVIDACRPEATCQSLEAYAALCRARGACSDWRNATGGLCNFTCPPEKVYKSCGPSQPRSCDSRTQTPGNKGLVEGCFCPDSHILFNSYTGICVPECPCVGPDGYPKYPGDRWVSNCQNCVCDKSSVSVRAGWPPAHVWTWG
;
A
#
# COMPACT_ATOMS: atom_id res chain seq x y z
N MET A 1 44.52 21.93 -5.78
CA MET A 1 45.18 22.22 -7.08
C MET A 1 44.47 21.40 -8.16
N ALA A 2 43.35 21.87 -8.71
CA ALA A 2 43.21 22.84 -9.80
C ALA A 2 43.65 22.30 -11.16
N LYS A 3 42.69 22.18 -12.09
CA LYS A 3 42.69 22.78 -13.44
C LYS A 3 41.45 22.24 -14.18
N ASP A 4 40.38 23.02 -14.28
CA ASP A 4 40.20 24.06 -15.30
C ASP A 4 40.67 23.59 -16.69
N TRP A 5 39.69 23.30 -17.54
CA TRP A 5 39.87 23.27 -18.99
C TRP A 5 38.98 24.37 -19.59
N LEU A 6 39.49 25.59 -19.59
CA LEU A 6 39.39 26.50 -20.74
C LEU A 6 40.62 26.17 -21.62
N VAL A 7 40.65 26.34 -22.94
CA VAL A 7 40.59 27.59 -23.73
C VAL A 7 40.56 27.20 -25.25
N PRO A 8 40.68 28.10 -26.26
CA PRO A 8 40.01 29.38 -26.60
C PRO A 8 39.51 29.44 -28.08
N GLY A 9 38.81 30.53 -28.44
CA GLY A 9 39.29 31.34 -29.58
C GLY A 9 38.45 31.40 -30.87
N SER A 10 37.48 32.31 -30.87
CA SER A 10 37.17 33.33 -31.90
C SER A 10 37.43 33.07 -33.39
N CYS A 11 36.40 33.31 -34.21
CA CYS A 11 36.54 33.96 -35.53
C CYS A 11 35.48 35.06 -35.68
N TRP A 12 35.88 36.14 -36.35
CA TRP A 12 35.31 37.49 -36.35
C TRP A 12 34.00 37.67 -37.11
N ALA A 13 33.33 38.78 -36.78
CA ALA A 13 32.18 39.34 -37.49
C ALA A 13 32.56 40.01 -38.82
N PRO A 14 31.59 40.11 -39.75
CA PRO A 14 31.44 41.33 -40.55
C PRO A 14 30.08 42.02 -40.32
N THR A 15 30.17 43.33 -40.36
CA THR A 15 29.17 44.40 -40.31
C THR A 15 27.99 44.27 -41.30
N GLY A 16 26.78 44.50 -40.82
CA GLY A 16 25.56 44.80 -41.60
C GLY A 16 24.59 45.71 -40.80
N PRO A 17 23.85 46.63 -41.45
CA PRO A 17 23.14 47.75 -40.82
C PRO A 17 21.79 47.35 -40.16
N PRO A 18 21.15 48.23 -39.36
CA PRO A 18 20.07 47.84 -38.46
C PRO A 18 18.74 47.71 -39.22
N THR A 19 18.18 46.49 -39.26
CA THR A 19 16.78 46.28 -39.65
C THR A 19 15.90 46.28 -38.41
N THR A 20 15.12 47.34 -38.30
CA THR A 20 13.91 47.49 -37.50
C THR A 20 12.84 46.47 -37.91
N ALA A 21 11.94 46.13 -36.97
CA ALA A 21 10.75 45.26 -37.06
C ALA A 21 11.03 43.79 -36.66
N SER A 22 10.28 43.13 -35.77
CA SER A 22 8.93 43.38 -35.25
C SER A 22 8.84 42.89 -33.80
N ARG A 23 8.08 43.61 -32.97
CA ARG A 23 7.52 43.05 -31.72
C ARG A 23 6.68 41.84 -32.10
N SER A 24 7.19 40.65 -31.83
CA SER A 24 6.36 39.46 -31.73
C SER A 24 5.62 39.57 -30.40
N SER A 25 4.44 40.20 -30.44
CA SER A 25 3.48 40.11 -29.36
C SER A 25 2.98 38.67 -29.31
N SER A 26 3.58 37.84 -28.46
CA SER A 26 2.96 36.59 -28.03
C SER A 26 1.55 36.92 -27.53
N PRO A 27 0.50 36.22 -28.01
CA PRO A 27 -0.81 36.39 -27.45
C PRO A 27 -0.75 35.97 -25.98
N ALA A 28 -1.25 36.84 -25.10
CA ALA A 28 -1.48 36.52 -23.70
C ALA A 28 -2.21 35.17 -23.61
N PRO A 29 -1.83 34.25 -22.69
CA PRO A 29 -2.61 33.05 -22.47
C PRO A 29 -4.01 33.52 -22.09
N THR A 30 -4.96 33.25 -22.99
CA THR A 30 -6.38 33.47 -22.74
C THR A 30 -6.70 32.65 -21.51
N ALA A 31 -6.96 33.32 -20.39
CA ALA A 31 -7.35 32.65 -19.15
C ALA A 31 -8.55 31.76 -19.50
N PRO A 32 -8.42 30.42 -19.47
CA PRO A 32 -9.60 29.59 -19.52
C PRO A 32 -10.41 30.00 -18.28
N SER A 33 -11.69 30.29 -18.49
CA SER A 33 -12.67 30.41 -17.41
C SER A 33 -12.41 29.25 -16.45
N ALA A 34 -11.83 29.55 -15.29
CA ALA A 34 -11.36 28.55 -14.36
C ALA A 34 -12.58 27.94 -13.68
N SER A 35 -13.25 27.01 -14.37
CA SER A 35 -14.11 26.08 -13.69
C SER A 35 -13.26 25.44 -12.59
N PRO A 36 -13.66 25.56 -11.32
CA PRO A 36 -12.88 25.01 -10.22
C PRO A 36 -12.66 23.52 -10.48
N CYS A 37 -11.41 23.08 -10.40
CA CYS A 37 -11.07 21.67 -10.53
C CYS A 37 -11.88 20.87 -9.49
N PRO A 38 -12.57 19.78 -9.88
CA PRO A 38 -13.53 19.10 -9.01
C PRO A 38 -12.90 18.50 -7.76
N THR A 39 -11.62 18.16 -7.80
CA THR A 39 -10.87 17.55 -6.68
C THR A 39 -9.96 18.53 -5.93
N ALA A 40 -10.02 19.83 -6.21
CA ALA A 40 -9.18 20.83 -5.52
C ALA A 40 -9.37 20.84 -4.00
N HIS A 41 -10.60 20.62 -3.52
CA HIS A 41 -10.89 20.55 -2.09
C HIS A 41 -10.17 19.40 -1.37
N LEU A 42 -9.83 18.30 -2.08
CA LEU A 42 -9.06 17.20 -1.48
C LEU A 42 -7.64 17.64 -1.08
N CYS A 43 -7.06 18.63 -1.75
CA CYS A 43 -5.75 19.16 -1.37
C CYS A 43 -5.77 19.84 0.01
N GLU A 44 -6.91 20.40 0.42
CA GLU A 44 -7.06 21.01 1.74
C GLU A 44 -6.92 19.97 2.87
N LEU A 45 -7.16 18.68 2.58
CA LEU A 45 -6.92 17.61 3.55
C LEU A 45 -5.47 17.57 4.02
N LEU A 46 -4.51 17.89 3.15
CA LEU A 46 -3.07 17.94 3.50
C LEU A 46 -2.77 18.96 4.60
N LEU A 47 -3.62 19.99 4.76
CA LEU A 47 -3.49 21.03 5.79
C LEU A 47 -4.42 20.77 6.98
N SER A 48 -5.30 19.77 6.89
CA SER A 48 -6.32 19.49 7.90
C SER A 48 -5.74 18.77 9.13
N PRO A 49 -6.45 18.79 10.27
CA PRO A 49 -6.02 18.10 11.49
C PRO A 49 -5.83 16.58 11.36
N ILE A 50 -6.31 15.95 10.28
CA ILE A 50 -6.10 14.50 10.05
C ILE A 50 -4.62 14.14 9.93
N PHE A 51 -3.79 15.11 9.53
CA PHE A 51 -2.34 15.00 9.45
C PHE A 51 -1.62 15.75 10.57
N ALA A 52 -2.31 16.21 11.63
CA ALA A 52 -1.72 17.05 12.68
C ALA A 52 -0.45 16.45 13.30
N GLU A 53 -0.44 15.14 13.56
CA GLU A 53 0.76 14.45 14.07
C GLU A 53 1.89 14.49 13.05
N CYS A 54 1.58 14.30 11.78
CA CYS A 54 2.55 14.35 10.70
C CYS A 54 3.06 15.77 10.43
N HIS A 55 2.25 16.81 10.59
CA HIS A 55 2.67 18.21 10.40
C HIS A 55 3.84 18.60 11.31
N ARG A 56 3.95 17.96 12.49
CA ARG A 56 5.08 18.13 13.42
C ARG A 56 6.38 17.49 12.90
N LEU A 57 6.27 16.52 11.99
CA LEU A 57 7.38 15.72 11.46
C LEU A 57 7.77 16.16 10.05
N ILE A 58 6.80 16.53 9.22
CA ILE A 58 6.94 16.83 7.78
C ILE A 58 6.00 18.00 7.43
N PRO A 59 6.53 19.17 7.03
CA PRO A 59 5.71 20.29 6.59
C PRO A 59 4.87 19.95 5.33
N PRO A 60 3.56 20.28 5.28
CA PRO A 60 2.69 19.90 4.17
C PRO A 60 2.79 20.84 2.95
N SER A 61 3.48 21.97 3.05
CA SER A 61 3.43 23.06 2.04
C SER A 61 3.79 22.63 0.62
N LEU A 62 4.88 21.87 0.46
CA LEU A 62 5.31 21.39 -0.85
C LEU A 62 4.28 20.43 -1.46
N PHE A 63 3.75 19.50 -0.66
CA PHE A 63 2.74 18.54 -1.09
C PHE A 63 1.43 19.21 -1.47
N PHE A 64 1.04 20.23 -0.70
CA PHE A 64 -0.15 21.04 -0.98
C PHE A 64 -0.02 21.78 -2.31
N SER A 65 1.10 22.47 -2.54
CA SER A 65 1.33 23.18 -3.81
C SER A 65 1.31 22.24 -5.01
N THR A 66 1.94 21.06 -4.91
CA THR A 66 1.90 20.04 -5.97
C THR A 66 0.48 19.54 -6.20
N CYS A 67 -0.25 19.21 -5.13
CA CYS A 67 -1.63 18.74 -5.23
C CYS A 67 -2.54 19.74 -5.95
N VAL A 68 -2.43 21.04 -5.64
CA VAL A 68 -3.27 22.08 -6.26
C VAL A 68 -2.99 22.21 -7.76
N ILE A 69 -1.74 22.04 -8.20
CA ILE A 69 -1.38 22.02 -9.62
C ILE A 69 -2.04 20.85 -10.34
N ASP A 70 -2.08 19.69 -9.68
CA ASP A 70 -2.66 18.46 -10.21
C ASP A 70 -4.16 18.28 -9.90
N ALA A 71 -4.80 19.29 -9.28
CA ALA A 71 -6.16 19.17 -8.74
C ALA A 71 -7.24 18.89 -9.80
N CYS A 72 -6.98 19.18 -11.06
CA CYS A 72 -7.88 18.88 -12.19
C CYS A 72 -7.82 17.41 -12.64
N ARG A 73 -6.92 16.62 -12.06
CA ARG A 73 -6.73 15.20 -12.31
C ARG A 73 -6.99 14.43 -11.01
N PRO A 74 -8.19 13.84 -10.85
CA PRO A 74 -8.56 13.15 -9.61
C PRO A 74 -7.54 12.09 -9.18
N GLU A 75 -6.99 11.33 -10.12
CA GLU A 75 -5.99 10.30 -9.85
C GLU A 75 -4.69 10.88 -9.28
N ALA A 76 -4.24 12.01 -9.81
CA ALA A 76 -3.02 12.69 -9.35
C ALA A 76 -3.21 13.37 -7.98
N THR A 77 -4.44 13.82 -7.71
CA THR A 77 -4.82 14.36 -6.39
C THR A 77 -4.77 13.28 -5.31
N CYS A 78 -5.33 12.10 -5.59
CA CYS A 78 -5.24 10.95 -4.68
C CYS A 78 -3.79 10.47 -4.50
N GLN A 79 -2.99 10.47 -5.55
CA GLN A 79 -1.55 10.12 -5.47
C GLN A 79 -0.76 11.10 -4.58
N SER A 80 -1.08 12.40 -4.64
CA SER A 80 -0.44 13.41 -3.79
C SER A 80 -0.75 13.19 -2.31
N LEU A 81 -2.02 12.88 -1.99
CA LEU A 81 -2.44 12.53 -0.63
C LEU A 81 -1.78 11.25 -0.13
N GLU A 82 -1.75 10.21 -0.98
CA GLU A 82 -1.13 8.93 -0.67
C GLU A 82 0.38 9.08 -0.41
N ALA A 83 1.07 9.86 -1.22
CA ALA A 83 2.51 10.12 -1.06
C ALA A 83 2.80 10.80 0.28
N TYR A 84 2.02 11.82 0.65
CA TYR A 84 2.19 12.49 1.95
C TYR A 84 1.89 11.52 3.10
N ALA A 85 0.76 10.79 3.04
CA ALA A 85 0.39 9.82 4.05
C ALA A 85 1.42 8.68 4.22
N ALA A 86 2.03 8.22 3.13
CA ALA A 86 3.08 7.20 3.17
C ALA A 86 4.34 7.71 3.89
N LEU A 87 4.74 8.96 3.65
CA LEU A 87 5.87 9.58 4.35
C LEU A 87 5.58 9.79 5.84
N CYS A 88 4.37 10.23 6.18
CA CYS A 88 3.90 10.31 7.56
C CYS A 88 3.99 8.96 8.26
N ARG A 89 3.47 7.92 7.62
CA ARG A 89 3.45 6.54 8.11
C ARG A 89 4.85 6.00 8.35
N ALA A 90 5.80 6.29 7.46
CA ALA A 90 7.21 5.92 7.62
C ALA A 90 7.87 6.56 8.85
N ARG A 91 7.29 7.65 9.37
CA ARG A 91 7.70 8.30 10.64
C ARG A 91 6.82 7.92 11.84
N GLY A 92 5.91 6.97 11.68
CA GLY A 92 5.01 6.50 12.74
C GLY A 92 3.72 7.33 12.89
N ALA A 93 3.49 8.34 12.05
CA ALA A 93 2.27 9.12 12.06
C ALA A 93 1.22 8.51 11.12
N CYS A 94 0.18 7.92 11.71
CA CYS A 94 -0.92 7.29 10.98
C CYS A 94 -2.10 8.26 10.82
N SER A 95 -2.71 8.30 9.62
CA SER A 95 -3.86 9.15 9.31
C SER A 95 -4.90 8.37 8.50
N ASP A 96 -6.18 8.41 8.88
CA ASP A 96 -7.26 7.78 8.10
C ASP A 96 -7.72 8.66 6.92
N TRP A 97 -6.77 9.06 6.09
CA TRP A 97 -6.94 10.08 5.06
C TRP A 97 -7.95 9.69 3.98
N ARG A 98 -8.05 8.39 3.62
CA ARG A 98 -8.98 7.91 2.58
C ARG A 98 -10.43 8.12 2.96
N ASN A 99 -10.77 7.91 4.23
CA ASN A 99 -12.14 8.10 4.73
C ASN A 99 -12.57 9.58 4.63
N ALA A 100 -11.63 10.50 4.87
CA ALA A 100 -11.86 11.93 4.70
C ALA A 100 -12.08 12.39 3.25
N THR A 101 -11.84 11.53 2.25
CA THR A 101 -12.09 11.86 0.82
C THR A 101 -13.53 11.62 0.37
N GLY A 102 -14.41 11.12 1.24
CA GLY A 102 -15.80 10.84 0.88
C GLY A 102 -15.95 9.76 -0.22
N GLY A 103 -14.96 8.89 -0.36
CA GLY A 103 -14.94 7.81 -1.37
C GLY A 103 -14.27 8.17 -2.69
N LEU A 104 -13.81 9.41 -2.88
CA LEU A 104 -13.11 9.82 -4.11
C LEU A 104 -11.76 9.11 -4.30
N CYS A 105 -11.06 8.80 -3.20
CA CYS A 105 -9.79 8.06 -3.21
C CYS A 105 -9.95 6.70 -2.51
N ASN A 106 -10.94 5.90 -2.93
CA ASN A 106 -11.21 4.62 -2.29
C ASN A 106 -10.05 3.63 -2.39
N PHE A 107 -10.04 2.66 -1.47
CA PHE A 107 -9.13 1.52 -1.51
C PHE A 107 -9.95 0.27 -1.24
N THR A 108 -10.01 -0.61 -2.24
CA THR A 108 -10.83 -1.82 -2.16
C THR A 108 -10.00 -2.99 -1.66
N CYS A 109 -10.51 -3.69 -0.65
CA CYS A 109 -9.91 -4.92 -0.15
C CYS A 109 -10.60 -6.17 -0.72
N PRO A 110 -9.87 -7.30 -0.83
CA PRO A 110 -10.48 -8.60 -1.04
C PRO A 110 -11.52 -8.91 0.04
N PRO A 111 -12.46 -9.83 -0.23
CA PRO A 111 -13.40 -10.32 0.78
C PRO A 111 -12.68 -10.75 2.07
N GLU A 112 -13.37 -10.62 3.20
CA GLU A 112 -12.87 -10.99 4.54
C GLU A 112 -11.68 -10.18 5.06
N LYS A 113 -11.17 -9.22 4.30
CA LYS A 113 -10.14 -8.28 4.74
C LYS A 113 -10.68 -6.88 4.94
N VAL A 114 -10.06 -6.17 5.88
CA VAL A 114 -10.38 -4.78 6.21
C VAL A 114 -9.22 -3.88 5.80
N TYR A 115 -9.56 -2.74 5.21
CA TYR A 115 -8.61 -1.68 4.92
C TYR A 115 -8.09 -1.07 6.23
N LYS A 116 -6.78 -0.83 6.30
CA LYS A 116 -6.16 0.00 7.34
C LYS A 116 -5.17 0.95 6.70
N SER A 117 -5.26 2.23 7.05
CA SER A 117 -4.27 3.27 6.69
C SER A 117 -2.91 3.04 7.34
N CYS A 118 -2.89 2.26 8.43
CA CYS A 118 -1.73 1.85 9.19
C CYS A 118 -1.91 0.44 9.73
N GLY A 119 -1.08 -0.48 9.27
CA GLY A 119 -0.97 -1.83 9.81
C GLY A 119 0.48 -2.32 9.77
N PRO A 120 0.77 -3.41 10.48
CA PRO A 120 2.13 -3.96 10.52
C PRO A 120 2.54 -4.47 9.13
N SER A 121 3.72 -4.07 8.66
CA SER A 121 4.36 -4.61 7.44
C SER A 121 4.47 -6.13 7.45
N GLN A 122 4.64 -6.71 8.64
CA GLN A 122 4.64 -8.15 8.87
C GLN A 122 3.51 -8.48 9.86
N PRO A 123 2.30 -8.81 9.36
CA PRO A 123 1.19 -9.21 10.22
C PRO A 123 1.49 -10.55 10.89
N ARG A 124 0.88 -10.77 12.07
CA ARG A 124 0.98 -12.05 12.76
C ARG A 124 0.29 -13.15 11.94
N SER A 125 0.87 -14.33 11.96
CA SER A 125 0.33 -15.52 11.30
C SER A 125 0.55 -16.78 12.12
N CYS A 126 -0.24 -17.83 11.88
CA CYS A 126 -0.18 -19.09 12.65
C CYS A 126 1.09 -19.92 12.41
N ASP A 127 1.67 -19.80 11.22
CA ASP A 127 2.96 -20.39 10.85
C ASP A 127 4.16 -19.62 11.44
N SER A 128 3.93 -18.43 12.00
CA SER A 128 4.97 -17.60 12.57
C SER A 128 5.35 -18.05 13.98
N ARG A 129 6.13 -19.14 14.05
CA ARG A 129 6.62 -19.70 15.33
C ARG A 129 7.69 -18.82 16.01
N THR A 130 8.29 -17.88 15.26
CA THR A 130 9.38 -17.01 15.74
C THR A 130 9.45 -15.71 14.91
N GLN A 131 8.45 -14.83 15.02
CA GLN A 131 8.70 -13.44 14.62
C GLN A 131 9.47 -12.75 15.74
N THR A 132 10.80 -12.72 15.58
CA THR A 132 11.67 -11.75 16.27
C THR A 132 11.01 -10.37 16.15
N PRO A 133 11.06 -9.49 17.17
CA PRO A 133 10.59 -8.12 17.04
C PRO A 133 11.51 -7.32 16.10
N GLY A 134 11.58 -7.73 14.84
CA GLY A 134 12.24 -7.03 13.76
C GLY A 134 11.41 -5.80 13.40
N ASN A 135 12.13 -4.73 13.07
CA ASN A 135 11.66 -3.38 12.80
C ASN A 135 10.21 -3.34 12.25
N LYS A 136 9.25 -2.99 13.12
CA LYS A 136 7.82 -2.97 12.81
C LYS A 136 7.51 -1.77 11.90
N GLY A 137 7.85 -1.87 10.63
CA GLY A 137 7.41 -0.91 9.63
C GLY A 137 5.88 -0.89 9.57
N LEU A 138 5.30 0.29 9.37
CA LEU A 138 3.86 0.46 9.17
C LEU A 138 3.58 0.62 7.68
N VAL A 139 2.56 -0.07 7.18
CA VAL A 139 2.10 -0.01 5.79
C VAL A 139 0.59 0.15 5.74
N GLU A 140 0.10 0.71 4.65
CA GLU A 140 -1.33 0.76 4.33
C GLU A 140 -1.68 -0.44 3.47
N GLY A 141 -2.89 -0.95 3.65
CA GLY A 141 -3.37 -2.07 2.86
C GLY A 141 -4.50 -2.83 3.54
N CYS A 142 -4.66 -4.08 3.11
CA CYS A 142 -5.71 -4.97 3.57
C CYS A 142 -5.20 -5.97 4.59
N PHE A 143 -5.83 -5.99 5.76
CA PHE A 143 -5.45 -6.83 6.88
C PHE A 143 -6.63 -7.70 7.31
N CYS A 144 -6.35 -8.74 8.09
CA CYS A 144 -7.41 -9.46 8.77
C CYS A 144 -8.13 -8.53 9.77
N PRO A 145 -9.44 -8.75 10.01
CA PRO A 145 -10.16 -8.12 11.11
C PRO A 145 -9.43 -8.32 12.44
N ASP A 146 -9.65 -7.45 13.42
CA ASP A 146 -8.90 -7.49 14.69
C ASP A 146 -9.10 -8.79 15.49
N SER A 147 -10.19 -9.52 15.24
CA SER A 147 -10.47 -10.83 15.84
C SER A 147 -9.85 -12.02 15.09
N HIS A 148 -9.15 -11.79 13.98
CA HIS A 148 -8.60 -12.83 13.12
C HIS A 148 -7.09 -12.63 12.92
N ILE A 149 -6.40 -13.73 12.67
CA ILE A 149 -4.98 -13.78 12.35
C ILE A 149 -4.79 -14.36 10.95
N LEU A 150 -3.69 -14.05 10.26
CA LEU A 150 -3.38 -14.77 9.02
C LEU A 150 -3.12 -16.25 9.33
N PHE A 151 -3.68 -17.13 8.50
CA PHE A 151 -3.37 -18.55 8.57
C PHE A 151 -1.88 -18.80 8.26
N ASN A 152 -1.38 -18.21 7.18
CA ASN A 152 0.05 -18.18 6.82
C ASN A 152 0.36 -16.94 5.99
N SER A 153 1.64 -16.66 5.71
CA SER A 153 2.05 -15.42 5.04
C SER A 153 1.68 -15.31 3.54
N TYR A 154 1.26 -16.40 2.88
CA TYR A 154 1.14 -16.47 1.43
C TYR A 154 -0.26 -16.78 0.90
N THR A 155 -1.13 -17.42 1.69
CA THR A 155 -2.53 -17.70 1.29
C THR A 155 -3.44 -16.51 1.48
N GLY A 156 -3.10 -15.60 2.40
CA GLY A 156 -3.91 -14.43 2.72
C GLY A 156 -5.23 -14.74 3.44
N ILE A 157 -5.43 -15.98 3.92
CA ILE A 157 -6.65 -16.41 4.62
C ILE A 157 -6.63 -15.91 6.05
N CYS A 158 -7.76 -15.40 6.53
CA CYS A 158 -7.97 -14.96 7.89
C CYS A 158 -8.69 -16.04 8.69
N VAL A 159 -8.16 -16.42 9.85
CA VAL A 159 -8.73 -17.43 10.74
C VAL A 159 -8.91 -16.84 12.14
N PRO A 160 -10.00 -17.17 12.86
CA PRO A 160 -10.22 -16.67 14.22
C PRO A 160 -9.21 -17.28 15.20
N GLU A 161 -8.88 -18.55 14.99
CA GLU A 161 -7.95 -19.36 15.77
C GLU A 161 -7.12 -20.21 14.82
N CYS A 162 -5.88 -20.55 15.20
CA CYS A 162 -4.97 -21.29 14.33
C CYS A 162 -5.42 -22.75 14.16
N PRO A 163 -5.85 -23.17 12.96
CA PRO A 163 -6.33 -24.53 12.69
C PRO A 163 -5.17 -25.47 12.32
N CYS A 164 -5.48 -26.74 12.06
CA CYS A 164 -4.52 -27.65 11.47
C CYS A 164 -4.21 -27.25 10.01
N VAL A 165 -3.05 -27.68 9.50
CA VAL A 165 -2.70 -27.53 8.09
C VAL A 165 -3.04 -28.82 7.33
N GLY A 166 -3.86 -28.69 6.30
CA GLY A 166 -4.22 -29.76 5.39
C GLY A 166 -3.07 -30.13 4.44
N PRO A 167 -3.20 -31.24 3.69
CA PRO A 167 -2.19 -31.70 2.74
C PRO A 167 -2.04 -30.77 1.53
N ASP A 168 -3.07 -29.97 1.27
CA ASP A 168 -3.13 -28.90 0.27
C ASP A 168 -2.52 -27.58 0.76
N GLY A 169 -2.08 -27.52 2.02
CA GLY A 169 -1.56 -26.29 2.63
C GLY A 169 -2.65 -25.30 3.05
N TYR A 170 -3.92 -25.72 3.08
CA TYR A 170 -5.07 -24.91 3.53
C TYR A 170 -5.54 -25.30 4.94
N PRO A 171 -6.30 -24.44 5.63
CA PRO A 171 -6.75 -24.72 6.99
C PRO A 171 -7.72 -25.90 7.07
N LYS A 172 -7.56 -26.75 8.09
CA LYS A 172 -8.48 -27.81 8.50
C LYS A 172 -8.91 -27.58 9.94
N TYR A 173 -10.21 -27.42 10.15
CA TYR A 173 -10.78 -27.06 11.44
C TYR A 173 -10.87 -28.27 12.39
N PRO A 174 -10.90 -28.02 13.72
CA PRO A 174 -11.11 -29.05 14.73
C PRO A 174 -12.22 -30.06 14.41
N GLY A 175 -11.85 -31.32 14.21
CA GLY A 175 -12.76 -32.42 13.85
C GLY A 175 -12.83 -32.77 12.37
N ASP A 176 -12.24 -31.97 11.48
CA ASP A 176 -12.12 -32.30 10.06
C ASP A 176 -11.34 -33.60 9.86
N ARG A 177 -11.78 -34.42 8.90
CA ARG A 177 -11.17 -35.71 8.55
C ARG A 177 -10.83 -35.74 7.07
N TRP A 178 -9.70 -36.33 6.73
CA TRP A 178 -9.26 -36.49 5.34
C TRP A 178 -8.34 -37.70 5.19
N VAL A 179 -8.14 -38.16 3.96
CA VAL A 179 -7.15 -39.20 3.65
C VAL A 179 -5.92 -38.54 3.04
N SER A 180 -4.75 -38.85 3.56
CA SER A 180 -3.46 -38.41 3.00
C SER A 180 -2.44 -39.53 3.15
N ASN A 181 -1.68 -39.82 2.10
CA ASN A 181 -0.69 -40.90 2.09
C ASN A 181 -1.24 -42.25 2.62
N CYS A 182 -2.45 -42.62 2.18
CA CYS A 182 -3.17 -43.84 2.63
C CYS A 182 -3.51 -43.90 4.13
N GLN A 183 -3.36 -42.80 4.87
CA GLN A 183 -3.73 -42.69 6.28
C GLN A 183 -5.01 -41.86 6.42
N ASN A 184 -5.84 -42.24 7.39
CA ASN A 184 -6.98 -41.43 7.83
C ASN A 184 -6.49 -40.41 8.85
N CYS A 185 -6.56 -39.14 8.47
CA CYS A 185 -6.14 -38.00 9.26
C CYS A 185 -7.34 -37.31 9.89
N VAL A 186 -7.16 -36.77 11.10
CA VAL A 186 -8.13 -35.92 11.79
C VAL A 186 -7.43 -34.73 12.43
N CYS A 187 -8.01 -33.54 12.32
CA CYS A 187 -7.57 -32.41 13.13
C CYS A 187 -8.10 -32.58 14.55
N ASP A 188 -7.22 -32.83 15.49
CA ASP A 188 -7.59 -33.09 16.88
C ASP A 188 -8.25 -31.87 17.51
N LYS A 189 -9.41 -32.07 18.17
CA LYS A 189 -10.20 -30.95 18.68
C LYS A 189 -9.55 -30.21 19.85
N SER A 190 -8.67 -30.86 20.60
CA SER A 190 -8.02 -30.27 21.77
C SER A 190 -6.62 -29.74 21.47
N SER A 191 -5.77 -30.51 20.79
CA SER A 191 -4.39 -30.10 20.52
C SER A 191 -4.21 -29.31 19.22
N VAL A 192 -5.25 -29.23 18.38
CA VAL A 192 -5.22 -28.61 17.04
C VAL A 192 -4.02 -29.10 16.23
N SER A 193 -3.79 -30.41 16.33
CA SER A 193 -2.70 -31.14 15.69
C SER A 193 -3.28 -32.27 14.85
N VAL A 194 -2.61 -32.59 13.74
CA VAL A 194 -3.05 -33.68 12.85
C VAL A 194 -2.72 -35.03 13.50
N ARG A 195 -3.74 -35.85 13.73
CA ARG A 195 -3.58 -37.27 14.10
C ARG A 195 -3.84 -38.12 12.87
N ALA A 196 -2.87 -38.91 12.46
CA ALA A 196 -2.98 -39.82 11.32
C ALA A 196 -2.93 -41.27 11.79
N GLY A 197 -3.75 -42.14 11.19
CA GLY A 197 -3.76 -43.57 11.46
C GLY A 197 -4.06 -44.37 10.20
N TRP A 198 -3.47 -45.56 10.10
CA TRP A 198 -3.77 -46.48 9.01
C TRP A 198 -5.18 -47.04 9.17
N PRO A 199 -5.96 -47.17 8.07
CA PRO A 199 -7.22 -47.89 8.13
C PRO A 199 -6.97 -49.34 8.59
N PRO A 200 -7.91 -49.96 9.32
CA PRO A 200 -7.79 -51.36 9.69
C PRO A 200 -7.64 -52.22 8.43
N ALA A 201 -6.75 -53.22 8.48
CA ALA A 201 -6.51 -54.11 7.35
C ALA A 201 -7.82 -54.81 6.94
N HIS A 202 -8.22 -54.65 5.68
CA HIS A 202 -9.31 -55.43 5.12
C HIS A 202 -8.83 -56.87 4.93
N VAL A 203 -9.33 -57.80 5.75
CA VAL A 203 -9.11 -59.23 5.57
C VAL A 203 -10.01 -59.68 4.42
N TRP A 204 -9.46 -59.77 3.21
CA TRP A 204 -10.14 -60.38 2.08
C TRP A 204 -10.16 -61.90 2.30
N THR A 205 -11.30 -62.44 2.71
CA THR A 205 -11.53 -63.89 2.68
C THR A 205 -11.73 -64.30 1.22
N TRP A 206 -10.73 -64.97 0.64
CA TRP A 206 -10.88 -65.66 -0.64
C TRP A 206 -11.84 -66.84 -0.42
N GLY A 207 -13.01 -66.79 -1.07
CA GLY A 207 -13.97 -67.88 -1.14
C GLY A 207 -13.77 -68.71 -2.40
#